data_AF-B6HFZ2-F1
#
_entry.id   AF-B6HFZ2-F1
#
_cell.length_a   1.000
_cell.length_b   1.000
_cell.length_c   1.000
_cell.angle_alpha   90.00
_cell.angle_beta   90.00
_cell.angle_gamma   90.00
#
_symmetry.space_group_name_H-M   'P 1'
#
loop_
_entity.id
_entity.type
_entity.pdbx_description
1 polymer ?
#
loop_
_entity_poly.entity_id
_entity_poly.type
_entity_poly.pdbx_seq_one_letter_code
_entity_poly.pdbx_strand_id
1 'polypeptide(L)'
;VTDSVIPTPESSYVAEKIVCETLVNEYTRRKFITGLTLRFPTISVRPGAPTAAASSFLSGMIREPLDGKKCVIPIEDRQSKSWLCSPKTLVGNLLLTLRLPADSVPPHIRQINVLGICVTVQGMMDALEAVGGADKVALLTEKENSALVPILKLWPTQFDNTQAISLGFKRDESFEQTVQDYKQSWTQ
;
A
#
# COMPACT_ATOMS: atom_id res chain seq x y z
N VAL A 1 6.29 6.71 11.35
CA VAL A 1 7.12 7.37 10.32
C VAL A 1 6.47 8.68 9.94
N THR A 2 7.21 9.79 10.00
CA THR A 2 6.77 11.13 9.59
C THR A 2 7.44 11.53 8.28
N ASP A 3 6.99 12.61 7.65
CA ASP A 3 7.63 13.16 6.44
C ASP A 3 9.06 13.66 6.69
N SER A 4 9.42 13.91 7.95
CA SER A 4 10.76 14.36 8.37
C SER A 4 11.76 13.23 8.63
N VAL A 5 11.33 11.97 8.68
CA VAL A 5 12.24 10.84 8.85
C VAL A 5 13.11 10.69 7.60
N ILE A 6 14.43 10.70 7.80
CA ILE A 6 15.40 10.50 6.71
C ILE A 6 15.37 9.03 6.29
N PRO A 7 15.14 8.70 5.01
CA PRO A 7 15.18 7.33 4.54
C PRO A 7 16.62 6.81 4.46
N THR A 8 16.89 5.68 5.12
CA THR A 8 18.19 4.98 5.10
C THR A 8 18.01 3.58 4.50
N PRO A 9 17.95 3.46 3.16
CA PRO A 9 17.57 2.20 2.51
C PRO A 9 18.67 1.14 2.53
N GLU A 10 18.29 -0.10 2.79
CA GLU A 10 19.14 -1.30 2.64
C GLU A 10 18.75 -2.14 1.41
N SER A 11 18.11 -1.51 0.42
CA SER A 11 17.65 -2.14 -0.82
C SER A 11 17.94 -1.24 -2.00
N SER A 12 18.49 -1.80 -3.09
CA SER A 12 18.74 -1.06 -4.34
C SER A 12 17.47 -0.40 -4.88
N TYR A 13 16.34 -1.11 -4.83
CA TYR A 13 15.05 -0.57 -5.27
C TYR A 13 14.68 0.72 -4.51
N VAL A 14 14.81 0.71 -3.18
CA VAL A 14 14.46 1.89 -2.36
C VAL A 14 15.51 2.99 -2.55
N ALA A 15 16.80 2.65 -2.63
CA ALA A 15 17.86 3.60 -2.90
C ALA A 15 17.62 4.37 -4.22
N GLU A 16 17.26 3.67 -5.30
CA GLU A 16 16.92 4.28 -6.58
C GLU A 16 15.70 5.20 -6.47
N LYS A 17 14.66 4.83 -5.70
CA LYS A 17 13.51 5.72 -5.46
C LYS A 17 13.88 7.00 -4.73
N ILE A 18 14.79 6.95 -3.76
CA ILE A 18 15.28 8.16 -3.07
C ILE A 18 16.12 9.04 -4.01
N VAL A 19 16.89 8.45 -4.93
CA VAL A 19 17.58 9.21 -5.99
C VAL A 19 16.56 9.93 -6.88
N CYS A 20 15.49 9.25 -7.31
CA CYS A 20 14.41 9.88 -8.08
C CYS A 20 13.73 11.03 -7.32
N GLU A 21 13.41 10.84 -6.04
CA GLU A 21 12.84 11.90 -5.18
C GLU A 21 13.72 13.15 -5.17
N THR A 22 15.03 12.96 -5.01
CA THR A 22 16.01 14.05 -5.02
C THR A 22 16.02 14.79 -6.35
N LEU A 23 16.02 14.06 -7.47
CA LEU A 23 16.01 14.66 -8.80
C LEU A 23 14.71 15.44 -9.07
N VAL A 24 13.55 14.91 -8.67
CA VAL A 24 12.26 15.60 -8.80
C VAL A 24 12.25 16.92 -8.01
N ASN A 25 12.78 16.91 -6.77
CA ASN A 25 12.91 18.12 -5.96
C ASN A 25 13.80 19.16 -6.66
N GLU A 26 14.96 18.76 -7.18
CA GLU A 26 15.89 19.69 -7.84
C GLU A 26 15.30 20.27 -9.12
N TYR A 27 14.66 19.45 -9.95
CA TYR A 27 14.02 19.92 -11.18
C TYR A 27 12.84 20.85 -10.90
N THR A 28 12.11 20.61 -9.80
CA THR A 28 11.04 21.50 -9.35
C THR A 28 11.60 22.84 -8.83
N ARG A 29 12.66 22.82 -8.01
CA ARG A 29 13.35 24.04 -7.52
C ARG A 29 13.88 24.90 -8.66
N ARG A 30 14.41 24.27 -9.71
CA ARG A 30 14.87 24.93 -10.94
C ARG A 30 13.74 25.36 -11.88
N LYS A 31 12.48 25.09 -11.53
CA LYS A 31 11.28 25.42 -12.31
C LYS A 31 11.21 24.74 -13.68
N PHE A 32 11.87 23.58 -13.83
CA PHE A 32 11.79 22.78 -15.05
C PHE A 32 10.50 21.98 -15.13
N ILE A 33 9.99 21.55 -13.97
CA ILE A 33 8.73 20.83 -13.82
C ILE A 33 7.99 21.33 -12.58
N THR A 34 6.71 20.99 -12.46
CA THR A 34 5.99 20.99 -11.18
C THR A 34 5.85 19.54 -10.72
N GLY A 35 6.83 19.06 -9.96
CA GLY A 35 6.88 17.67 -9.50
C GLY A 35 6.23 17.47 -8.14
N LEU A 36 5.61 16.31 -7.92
CA LEU A 36 5.25 15.78 -6.61
C LEU A 36 5.63 14.31 -6.60
N THR A 37 6.19 13.84 -5.49
CA THR A 37 6.55 12.43 -5.30
C THR A 37 5.66 11.83 -4.23
N LEU A 38 5.00 10.73 -4.55
CA LEU A 38 4.11 10.03 -3.63
C LEU A 38 4.78 8.74 -3.16
N ARG A 39 4.91 8.59 -1.84
CA ARG A 39 5.35 7.35 -1.20
C ARG A 39 4.11 6.52 -0.87
N PHE A 40 3.83 5.54 -1.72
CA PHE A 40 2.63 4.73 -1.58
C PHE A 40 2.75 3.67 -0.47
N PRO A 41 1.64 3.41 0.26
CA PRO A 41 1.44 2.16 0.98
C PRO A 41 1.52 0.94 0.07
N THR A 42 1.43 -0.25 0.67
CA THR A 42 1.23 -1.46 -0.12
C THR A 42 -0.16 -1.44 -0.74
N ILE A 43 -0.24 -1.58 -2.06
CA ILE A 43 -1.52 -1.57 -2.78
C ILE A 43 -2.14 -2.95 -2.74
N SER A 44 -3.33 -3.07 -2.14
CA SER A 44 -4.08 -4.31 -2.03
C SER A 44 -5.59 -4.01 -2.01
N VAL A 45 -6.46 -4.75 -2.69
CA VAL A 45 -6.22 -5.98 -3.45
C VAL A 45 -5.87 -5.65 -4.91
N ARG A 46 -4.67 -6.02 -5.35
CA ARG A 46 -4.22 -5.78 -6.73
C ARG A 46 -4.79 -6.86 -7.68
N PRO A 47 -5.43 -6.48 -8.81
CA PRO A 47 -5.89 -7.44 -9.81
C PRO A 47 -4.73 -8.04 -10.61
N GLY A 48 -5.02 -9.11 -11.35
CA GLY A 48 -4.05 -9.80 -12.22
C GLY A 48 -3.21 -10.86 -11.52
N ALA A 49 -2.13 -11.29 -12.16
CA ALA A 49 -1.26 -12.35 -11.66
C ALA A 49 -0.42 -11.91 -10.44
N PRO A 50 -0.04 -12.85 -9.56
CA PRO A 50 0.96 -12.61 -8.52
C PRO A 50 2.26 -12.05 -9.09
N THR A 51 2.94 -11.23 -8.29
CA THR A 51 4.28 -10.71 -8.63
C THR A 51 5.33 -11.37 -7.75
N ALA A 52 6.61 -11.31 -8.14
CA ALA A 52 7.72 -11.82 -7.33
C ALA A 52 8.02 -10.96 -6.07
N ALA A 53 7.18 -9.98 -5.75
CA ALA A 53 7.37 -9.09 -4.60
C ALA A 53 7.01 -9.79 -3.28
N ALA A 54 7.77 -9.51 -2.22
CA ALA A 54 7.52 -10.01 -0.87
C ALA A 54 6.10 -9.68 -0.36
N SER A 55 5.51 -8.56 -0.80
CA SER A 55 4.16 -8.14 -0.43
C SER A 55 3.04 -8.83 -1.23
N SER A 56 3.37 -9.66 -2.23
CA SER A 56 2.36 -10.20 -3.15
C SER A 56 1.30 -11.06 -2.46
N PHE A 57 1.62 -11.67 -1.32
CA PHE A 57 0.64 -12.46 -0.55
C PHE A 57 -0.48 -11.60 0.04
N LEU A 58 -0.28 -10.30 0.27
CA LEU A 58 -1.30 -9.40 0.84
C LEU A 58 -2.50 -9.23 -0.09
N SER A 59 -2.25 -9.18 -1.41
CA SER A 59 -3.34 -9.30 -2.38
C SER A 59 -3.72 -10.76 -2.60
N GLY A 60 -2.72 -11.65 -2.56
CA GLY A 60 -2.86 -13.09 -2.78
C GLY A 60 -3.93 -13.75 -1.89
N MET A 61 -3.90 -13.42 -0.60
CA MET A 61 -4.80 -14.01 0.40
C MET A 61 -6.26 -13.58 0.23
N ILE A 62 -6.56 -12.62 -0.66
CA ILE A 62 -7.93 -12.21 -0.95
C ILE A 62 -8.32 -12.64 -2.36
N ARG A 63 -7.50 -12.26 -3.36
CA ARG A 63 -7.79 -12.50 -4.77
C ARG A 63 -7.92 -13.98 -5.10
N GLU A 64 -6.98 -14.80 -4.64
CA GLU A 64 -6.90 -16.21 -5.01
C GLU A 64 -8.07 -16.98 -4.40
N PRO A 65 -8.38 -16.85 -3.10
CA PRO A 65 -9.58 -17.48 -2.54
C PRO A 65 -10.88 -17.06 -3.21
N LEU A 66 -11.07 -15.77 -3.50
CA LEU A 66 -12.27 -15.29 -4.21
C LEU A 66 -12.44 -15.94 -5.59
N ASP A 67 -11.32 -16.28 -6.25
CA ASP A 67 -11.27 -17.04 -7.50
C ASP A 67 -11.24 -18.58 -7.30
N GLY A 68 -11.50 -19.07 -6.08
CA GLY A 68 -11.53 -20.50 -5.75
C GLY A 68 -10.15 -21.17 -5.71
N LYS A 69 -9.07 -20.40 -5.69
CA LYS A 69 -7.68 -20.87 -5.67
C LYS A 69 -7.11 -20.83 -4.26
N LYS A 70 -6.24 -21.78 -3.94
CA LYS A 70 -5.51 -21.81 -2.67
C LYS A 70 -4.46 -20.71 -2.62
N CYS A 71 -4.24 -20.14 -1.45
CA CYS A 71 -3.15 -19.18 -1.20
C CYS A 71 -2.37 -19.57 0.05
N VAL A 72 -1.04 -19.47 -0.03
CA VAL A 72 -0.15 -19.68 1.11
C VAL A 72 0.26 -18.33 1.68
N ILE A 73 -0.05 -18.10 2.97
CA ILE A 73 0.36 -16.93 3.73
C ILE A 73 1.75 -17.21 4.32
N PRO A 74 2.78 -16.40 4.00
CA PRO A 74 4.17 -16.65 4.40
C PRO A 74 4.48 -16.28 5.86
N ILE A 75 3.47 -15.92 6.65
CA ILE A 75 3.57 -15.49 8.04
C ILE A 75 2.52 -16.26 8.86
N GLU A 76 2.94 -16.83 9.98
CA GLU A 76 2.05 -17.50 10.95
C GLU A 76 1.55 -16.55 12.06
N ASP A 77 2.29 -15.46 12.32
CA ASP A 77 1.82 -14.41 13.22
C ASP A 77 0.68 -13.60 12.59
N ARG A 78 -0.55 -13.97 12.94
CA ARG A 78 -1.75 -13.29 12.47
C ARG A 78 -1.90 -11.85 12.95
N GLN A 79 -1.14 -11.43 13.97
CA GLN A 79 -1.12 -10.05 14.45
C GLN A 79 -0.13 -9.18 13.69
N SER A 80 0.64 -9.76 12.77
CA SER A 80 1.51 -9.03 11.87
C SER A 80 0.70 -7.98 11.09
N LYS A 81 1.17 -6.73 11.16
CA LYS A 81 0.49 -5.56 10.60
C LYS A 81 1.08 -5.18 9.26
N SER A 82 0.23 -4.74 8.35
CA SER A 82 0.61 -4.16 7.06
C SER A 82 -0.10 -2.82 6.86
N TRP A 83 0.60 -1.88 6.22
CA TRP A 83 0.05 -0.58 5.84
C TRP A 83 -0.45 -0.63 4.40
N LEU A 84 -1.77 -0.61 4.23
CA LEU A 84 -2.45 -0.93 2.97
C LEU A 84 -3.24 0.24 2.38
N CYS A 85 -3.40 0.25 1.06
CA CYS A 85 -4.30 1.15 0.34
C CYS A 85 -4.96 0.42 -0.84
N SER A 86 -6.25 0.65 -1.07
CA SER A 86 -6.96 0.08 -2.22
C SER A 86 -6.55 0.75 -3.54
N PRO A 87 -6.63 0.03 -4.68
CA PRO A 87 -6.44 0.66 -5.99
C PRO A 87 -7.41 1.83 -6.26
N LYS A 88 -8.65 1.75 -5.77
CA LYS A 88 -9.67 2.79 -5.93
C LYS A 88 -9.28 4.09 -5.22
N THR A 89 -8.88 3.99 -3.96
CA THR A 89 -8.41 5.14 -3.17
C THR A 89 -7.11 5.71 -3.74
N LEU A 90 -6.18 4.84 -4.17
CA LEU A 90 -4.96 5.26 -4.85
C LEU A 90 -5.25 6.12 -6.08
N VAL A 91 -6.15 5.68 -6.96
CA VAL A 91 -6.52 6.44 -8.16
C VAL A 91 -7.14 7.79 -7.78
N GLY A 92 -8.04 7.83 -6.80
CA GLY A 92 -8.61 9.09 -6.31
C GLY A 92 -7.55 10.07 -5.81
N ASN A 93 -6.59 9.59 -5.02
CA ASN A 93 -5.48 10.39 -4.51
C ASN A 93 -4.49 10.84 -5.60
N LEU A 94 -4.25 10.01 -6.62
CA LEU A 94 -3.46 10.39 -7.79
C LEU A 94 -4.14 11.53 -8.57
N LEU A 95 -5.44 11.42 -8.83
CA LEU A 95 -6.21 12.47 -9.51
C LEU A 95 -6.24 13.77 -8.71
N LEU A 96 -6.34 13.69 -7.38
CA LEU A 96 -6.21 14.84 -6.49
C LEU A 96 -4.82 15.49 -6.64
N THR A 97 -3.76 14.68 -6.60
CA THR A 97 -2.36 15.15 -6.67
C THR A 97 -2.12 15.97 -7.95
N LEU A 98 -2.67 15.53 -9.08
CA LEU A 98 -2.55 16.24 -10.37
C LEU A 98 -3.27 17.60 -10.39
N ARG A 99 -4.16 17.86 -9.44
CA ARG A 99 -4.94 19.11 -9.33
C ARG A 99 -4.42 20.03 -8.22
N LEU A 100 -3.42 19.59 -7.44
CA LEU A 100 -2.87 20.41 -6.37
C LEU A 100 -2.17 21.65 -6.94
N PRO A 101 -2.37 22.84 -6.32
CA PRO A 101 -1.59 24.02 -6.64
C PRO A 101 -0.08 23.76 -6.50
N ALA A 102 0.74 24.42 -7.33
CA ALA A 102 2.19 24.21 -7.30
C ALA A 102 2.84 24.55 -5.95
N ASP A 103 2.24 25.48 -5.21
CA ASP A 103 2.64 25.98 -3.89
C ASP A 103 1.95 25.24 -2.71
N SER A 104 1.23 24.14 -2.98
CA SER A 104 0.55 23.36 -1.94
C SER A 104 1.50 22.74 -0.91
N VAL A 105 2.78 22.57 -1.27
CA VAL A 105 3.86 22.10 -0.39
C VAL A 105 5.13 22.92 -0.63
N PRO A 106 6.04 23.02 0.35
CA PRO A 106 7.29 23.75 0.18
C PRO A 106 8.06 23.32 -1.07
N PRO A 107 8.71 24.25 -1.80
CA PRO A 107 9.32 23.95 -3.10
C PRO A 107 10.47 22.93 -3.05
N HIS A 108 11.07 22.70 -1.88
CA HIS A 108 12.14 21.73 -1.64
C HIS A 108 11.67 20.46 -0.90
N ILE A 109 10.37 20.32 -0.63
CA ILE A 109 9.75 19.17 0.02
C ILE A 109 8.58 18.75 -0.85
N ARG A 110 8.84 17.92 -1.87
CA ARG A 110 7.81 17.46 -2.82
C ARG A 110 7.39 16.01 -2.58
N GLN A 111 8.01 15.33 -1.62
CA GLN A 111 7.62 14.01 -1.17
C GLN A 111 6.42 14.09 -0.20
N ILE A 112 5.44 13.21 -0.40
CA ILE A 112 4.25 13.06 0.44
C ILE A 112 4.10 11.58 0.79
N ASN A 113 4.01 11.25 2.07
CA ASN A 113 3.58 9.92 2.50
C ASN A 113 2.07 9.79 2.29
N VAL A 114 1.65 8.90 1.39
CA VAL A 114 0.23 8.72 1.07
C VAL A 114 -0.46 7.90 2.16
N LEU A 115 -1.71 8.26 2.46
CA LEU A 115 -2.49 7.58 3.49
C LEU A 115 -2.74 6.12 3.14
N GLY A 116 -2.74 5.30 4.18
CA GLY A 116 -3.26 3.94 4.16
C GLY A 116 -4.00 3.62 5.46
N ILE A 117 -4.35 2.35 5.59
CA ILE A 117 -4.91 1.78 6.81
C ILE A 117 -3.97 0.69 7.33
N CYS A 118 -3.87 0.58 8.66
CA CYS A 118 -3.12 -0.49 9.30
C CYS A 118 -4.05 -1.70 9.48
N VAL A 119 -3.69 -2.84 8.89
CA VAL A 119 -4.50 -4.06 8.94
C VAL A 119 -3.62 -5.23 9.35
N THR A 120 -4.13 -6.08 10.24
CA THR A 120 -3.45 -7.33 10.61
C THR A 120 -3.78 -8.44 9.61
N VAL A 121 -2.95 -9.48 9.54
CA VAL A 121 -3.27 -10.69 8.76
C VAL A 121 -4.63 -11.27 9.17
N GLN A 122 -4.94 -11.35 10.48
CA GLN A 122 -6.27 -11.76 10.94
C GLN A 122 -7.38 -10.83 10.40
N GLY A 123 -7.21 -9.51 10.49
CA GLY A 123 -8.21 -8.57 9.98
C GLY A 123 -8.44 -8.67 8.47
N MET A 124 -7.43 -9.09 7.71
CA MET A 124 -7.59 -9.40 6.29
C MET A 124 -8.36 -10.71 6.06
N MET A 125 -8.16 -11.72 6.91
CA MET A 125 -8.94 -12.97 6.88
C MET A 125 -10.40 -12.72 7.27
N ASP A 126 -10.66 -11.91 8.30
CA ASP A 126 -12.01 -11.55 8.74
C ASP A 126 -12.77 -10.81 7.62
N ALA A 127 -12.09 -9.89 6.93
CA ALA A 127 -12.64 -9.19 5.76
C ALA A 127 -12.93 -10.16 4.59
N LEU A 128 -12.08 -11.16 4.36
CA LEU A 128 -12.36 -12.20 3.37
C LEU A 128 -13.58 -13.03 3.76
N GLU A 129 -13.72 -13.39 5.04
CA GLU A 129 -14.87 -14.14 5.53
C GLU A 129 -16.17 -13.37 5.34
N ALA A 130 -16.19 -12.09 5.75
CA ALA A 130 -17.36 -11.23 5.65
C ALA A 130 -17.87 -11.07 4.21
N VAL A 131 -16.97 -11.00 3.23
CA VAL A 131 -17.31 -10.71 1.82
C VAL A 131 -17.39 -11.96 0.95
N GLY A 132 -16.53 -12.93 1.22
CA GLY A 132 -16.32 -14.15 0.44
C GLY A 132 -17.00 -15.38 1.02
N GLY A 133 -17.17 -15.44 2.35
CA GLY A 133 -17.65 -16.62 3.07
C GLY A 133 -16.53 -17.47 3.67
N ALA A 134 -16.89 -18.32 4.63
CA ALA A 134 -15.95 -19.22 5.32
C ALA A 134 -15.30 -20.26 4.39
N ASP A 135 -15.97 -20.61 3.28
CA ASP A 135 -15.43 -21.50 2.24
C ASP A 135 -14.19 -20.90 1.57
N LYS A 136 -14.14 -19.57 1.44
CA LYS A 136 -12.99 -18.85 0.88
C LYS A 136 -11.83 -18.81 1.86
N VAL A 137 -12.11 -18.58 3.14
CA VAL A 137 -11.09 -18.61 4.18
C VAL A 137 -10.43 -20.00 4.27
N ALA A 138 -11.18 -21.08 4.05
CA ALA A 138 -10.65 -22.44 4.05
C ALA A 138 -9.63 -22.73 2.93
N LEU A 139 -9.50 -21.85 1.92
CA LEU A 139 -8.48 -21.93 0.87
C LEU A 139 -7.13 -21.33 1.29
N LEU A 140 -7.06 -20.69 2.46
CA LEU A 140 -5.84 -20.14 3.02
C LEU A 140 -5.07 -21.20 3.80
N THR A 141 -3.74 -21.17 3.68
CA THR A 141 -2.84 -21.97 4.49
C THR A 141 -1.68 -21.11 4.96
N GLU A 142 -1.39 -21.13 6.25
CA GLU A 142 -0.25 -20.42 6.82
C GLU A 142 0.98 -21.32 6.79
N LYS A 143 2.11 -20.80 6.32
CA LYS A 143 3.39 -21.48 6.35
C LYS A 143 4.50 -20.45 6.38
N GLU A 144 5.22 -20.37 7.49
CA GLU A 144 6.27 -19.36 7.63
C GLU A 144 7.37 -19.51 6.56
N ASN A 145 7.73 -18.39 5.93
CA ASN A 145 8.86 -18.31 5.00
C ASN A 145 9.99 -17.47 5.62
N SER A 146 11.04 -18.14 6.08
CA SER A 146 12.18 -17.54 6.77
C SER A 146 12.93 -16.48 5.97
N ALA A 147 12.85 -16.51 4.63
CA ALA A 147 13.45 -15.48 3.78
C ALA A 147 12.60 -14.21 3.68
N LEU A 148 11.27 -14.32 3.79
CA LEU A 148 10.35 -13.19 3.64
C LEU A 148 10.08 -12.47 4.96
N VAL A 149 9.98 -13.21 6.07
CA VAL A 149 9.62 -12.63 7.38
C VAL A 149 10.53 -11.47 7.81
N PRO A 150 11.87 -11.54 7.69
CA PRO A 150 12.73 -10.41 8.04
C PRO A 150 12.43 -9.16 7.22
N ILE A 151 12.17 -9.33 5.92
CA ILE A 151 11.87 -8.21 5.00
C ILE A 151 10.54 -7.56 5.39
N LEU A 152 9.52 -8.36 5.70
CA LEU A 152 8.19 -7.87 6.08
C LEU A 152 8.23 -7.12 7.42
N LYS A 153 9.06 -7.57 8.36
CA LYS A 153 9.24 -6.91 9.67
C LYS A 153 9.93 -5.55 9.61
N LEU A 154 10.68 -5.26 8.53
CA LEU A 154 11.31 -3.94 8.33
C LEU A 154 10.30 -2.88 7.90
N TRP A 155 9.10 -3.26 7.48
CA TRP A 155 8.14 -2.30 6.99
C TRP A 155 7.45 -1.54 8.12
N PRO A 156 7.40 -0.21 8.06
CA PRO A 156 6.71 0.59 9.06
C PRO A 156 5.20 0.30 9.03
N THR A 157 4.63 0.15 10.22
CA THR A 157 3.21 -0.14 10.42
C THR A 157 2.41 1.07 10.89
N GLN A 158 3.09 2.20 11.11
CA GLN A 158 2.51 3.45 11.58
C GLN A 158 3.12 4.64 10.84
N PHE A 159 2.24 5.45 10.26
CA PHE A 159 2.60 6.67 9.55
C PHE A 159 1.85 7.86 10.13
N ASP A 160 2.55 8.99 10.24
CA ASP A 160 1.92 10.29 10.41
C ASP A 160 1.44 10.75 9.04
N ASN A 161 0.14 10.96 8.94
CA ASN A 161 -0.53 11.32 7.69
C ASN A 161 -0.97 12.78 7.67
N THR A 162 -0.51 13.61 8.62
CA THR A 162 -0.99 14.99 8.81
C THR A 162 -0.86 15.83 7.54
N GLN A 163 0.28 15.74 6.84
CA GLN A 163 0.49 16.48 5.58
C GLN A 163 -0.47 16.02 4.48
N ALA A 164 -0.63 14.71 4.29
CA ALA A 164 -1.52 14.21 3.24
C ALA A 164 -2.99 14.56 3.54
N ILE A 165 -3.41 14.50 4.81
CA ILE A 165 -4.75 14.94 5.25
C ILE A 165 -4.97 16.42 4.95
N SER A 166 -4.00 17.29 5.26
CA SER A 166 -4.15 18.73 5.01
C SER A 166 -4.23 19.08 3.53
N LEU A 167 -3.68 18.24 2.66
CA LEU A 167 -3.78 18.33 1.20
C LEU A 167 -5.09 17.73 0.65
N GLY A 168 -5.95 17.16 1.50
CA GLY A 168 -7.25 16.61 1.12
C GLY A 168 -7.22 15.16 0.63
N PHE A 169 -6.10 14.44 0.81
CA PHE A 169 -6.03 13.02 0.47
C PHE A 169 -6.98 12.21 1.35
N LYS A 170 -7.49 11.12 0.79
CA LYS A 170 -8.43 10.21 1.46
C LYS A 170 -7.75 8.87 1.75
N ARG A 171 -8.25 8.19 2.78
CA ARG A 171 -7.89 6.81 3.10
C ARG A 171 -9.09 5.89 2.88
N ASP A 172 -8.83 4.60 2.75
CA ASP A 172 -9.87 3.59 2.80
C ASP A 172 -10.59 3.61 4.16
N GLU A 173 -11.90 3.38 4.15
CA GLU A 173 -12.71 3.35 5.37
C GLU A 173 -12.44 2.07 6.17
N SER A 174 -12.38 0.93 5.47
CA SER A 174 -12.08 -0.38 6.04
C SER A 174 -11.44 -1.28 4.98
N PHE A 175 -10.76 -2.34 5.45
CA PHE A 175 -10.27 -3.36 4.55
C PHE A 175 -11.41 -4.21 3.97
N GLU A 176 -12.50 -4.41 4.72
CA GLU A 176 -13.71 -5.08 4.20
C GLU A 176 -14.26 -4.38 2.95
N GLN A 177 -14.40 -3.04 2.98
CA GLN A 177 -14.84 -2.27 1.81
C GLN A 177 -13.87 -2.45 0.63
N THR A 178 -12.57 -2.55 0.90
CA THR A 178 -11.55 -2.82 -0.12
C THR A 178 -11.76 -4.19 -0.78
N VAL A 179 -12.11 -5.22 0.00
CA VAL A 179 -12.43 -6.56 -0.53
C VAL A 179 -13.75 -6.53 -1.33
N GLN A 180 -14.76 -5.81 -0.86
CA GLN A 180 -16.02 -5.63 -1.59
C GLN A 180 -15.81 -4.93 -2.94
N ASP A 181 -15.07 -3.82 -2.94
CA ASP A 181 -14.74 -3.07 -4.16
C ASP A 181 -13.99 -3.96 -5.16
N TYR A 182 -13.05 -4.79 -4.68
CA TYR A 182 -12.36 -5.76 -5.52
C TYR A 182 -13.36 -6.76 -6.14
N LYS A 183 -14.24 -7.39 -5.35
CA LYS A 183 -15.23 -8.36 -5.85
C LYS A 183 -16.18 -7.75 -6.90
N GLN A 184 -16.61 -6.51 -6.69
CA GLN A 184 -17.49 -5.78 -7.62
C GLN A 184 -16.80 -5.46 -8.95
N SER A 185 -15.51 -5.11 -8.92
CA SER A 185 -14.74 -4.79 -10.13
C SER A 185 -14.57 -5.98 -11.11
N TRP A 186 -14.88 -7.21 -10.68
CA TRP A 186 -14.83 -8.44 -11.48
C TRP A 186 -16.18 -8.92 -11.99
N THR A 187 -17.28 -8.31 -11.52
CA THR A 187 -18.64 -8.69 -11.93
C THR A 187 -19.20 -7.84 -13.08
N GLN A 188 -18.37 -6.97 -13.66
CA GLN A 188 -18.63 -6.21 -14.88
C GLN A 188 -17.84 -6.80 -16.05
#